data_AF-D2VWK2-F1
#
_entry.id   AF-D2VWK2-F1
#
_cell.length_a   1.000
_cell.length_b   1.000
_cell.length_c   1.000
_cell.angle_alpha   90.00
_cell.angle_beta   90.00
_cell.angle_gamma   90.00
#
_symmetry.space_group_name_H-M   'P 1'
#
loop_
_entity.id
_entity.type
_entity.pdbx_description
1 polymer ?
#
loop_
_entity_poly.entity_id
_entity_poly.type
_entity_poly.pdbx_seq_one_letter_code
_entity_poly.pdbx_strand_id
1 'polypeptide(L)'
;MKRLTSLDISFNQIGVQGVKFISEMKQLTSLDISFNQASDEGAKYISEMKQLTSLNITNNEIGDEGAKYISEMKQLISLIISRNQIGDEGAKYISEMTPLGK
;
A
#
# COMPACT_ATOMS: atom_id res chain seq x y z
N MET A 1 7.05 2.25 18.99
CA MET A 1 8.32 2.41 18.24
C MET A 1 8.31 3.72 17.42
N LYS A 2 8.55 4.89 18.03
CA LYS A 2 8.42 6.20 17.34
C LYS A 2 9.55 6.53 16.33
N ARG A 3 10.55 5.65 16.18
CA ARG A 3 11.71 5.85 15.29
C ARG A 3 11.80 4.83 14.14
N LEU A 4 10.90 3.86 14.10
CA LEU A 4 10.92 2.85 13.03
C LEU A 4 10.40 3.49 11.74
N THR A 5 11.23 3.52 10.71
CA THR A 5 10.92 4.11 9.39
C THR A 5 10.73 3.06 8.30
N SER A 6 11.24 1.84 8.49
CA SER A 6 11.06 0.72 7.58
C SER A 6 10.49 -0.47 8.34
N LEU A 7 9.46 -1.09 7.78
CA LEU A 7 8.83 -2.28 8.32
C LEU A 7 8.67 -3.32 7.20
N ASP A 8 9.21 -4.52 7.44
CA ASP A 8 8.95 -5.71 6.63
C ASP A 8 8.27 -6.74 7.52
N ILE A 9 7.05 -7.10 7.10
CA ILE A 9 6.15 -8.07 7.74
C ILE A 9 5.51 -8.94 6.64
N SER A 10 6.24 -9.13 5.54
CA SER A 10 5.83 -9.99 4.45
C SER A 10 5.66 -11.45 4.90
N PHE A 11 4.86 -12.22 4.17
CA PHE A 11 4.59 -13.65 4.43
C PHE A 11 4.01 -13.94 5.82
N ASN A 12 2.96 -13.23 6.18
CA ASN A 12 2.22 -13.47 7.42
C ASN A 12 0.73 -13.70 7.13
N GLN A 13 -0.08 -13.77 8.19
CA GLN A 13 -1.54 -13.90 8.13
C GLN A 13 -2.22 -12.60 8.57
N ILE A 14 -1.68 -11.46 8.13
CA ILE A 14 -2.17 -10.14 8.52
C ILE A 14 -3.38 -9.80 7.65
N GLY A 15 -4.56 -9.86 8.24
CA GLY A 15 -5.79 -9.37 7.63
C GLY A 15 -5.95 -7.85 7.76
N VAL A 16 -7.03 -7.33 7.17
CA VAL A 16 -7.46 -5.91 7.18
C VAL A 16 -7.27 -5.23 8.55
N GLN A 17 -7.71 -5.87 9.64
CA GLN A 17 -7.64 -5.28 10.98
C GLN A 17 -6.20 -5.09 11.46
N GLY A 18 -5.27 -5.97 11.08
CA GLY A 18 -3.85 -5.80 11.35
C GLY A 18 -3.25 -4.67 10.53
N VAL A 19 -3.62 -4.58 9.24
CA VAL A 19 -3.22 -3.46 8.35
C VAL A 19 -3.66 -2.12 8.93
N LYS A 20 -4.87 -2.03 9.48
CA LYS A 20 -5.37 -0.84 10.17
C LYS A 20 -4.45 -0.40 11.32
N PHE A 21 -3.99 -1.31 12.17
CA PHE A 21 -3.06 -0.97 13.24
C PHE A 21 -1.68 -0.56 12.71
N ILE A 22 -1.20 -1.21 11.65
CA ILE A 22 0.07 -0.84 11.00
C ILE A 22 -0.01 0.56 10.39
N SER A 23 -1.16 0.95 9.82
CA SER A 23 -1.34 2.26 9.18
C SER A 23 -1.31 3.44 10.17
N GLU A 24 -1.43 3.17 11.47
CA GLU A 24 -1.22 4.16 12.54
C GLU A 24 0.26 4.53 12.73
N MET A 25 1.19 3.74 12.19
CA MET A 25 2.63 4.02 12.19
C MET A 25 3.00 5.07 11.13
N LYS A 26 2.43 6.28 11.25
CA LYS A 26 2.51 7.36 10.26
C LYS A 26 3.93 7.85 9.93
N GLN A 27 4.93 7.47 10.71
CA GLN A 27 6.34 7.78 10.47
C GLN A 27 7.06 6.80 9.53
N LEU A 28 6.42 5.71 9.10
CA LEU A 28 7.01 4.77 8.14
C LEU A 28 7.19 5.44 6.77
N THR A 29 8.36 5.22 6.17
CA THR A 29 8.71 5.61 4.80
C THR A 29 8.78 4.40 3.87
N SER A 30 8.99 3.20 4.42
CA SER A 30 8.97 1.95 3.67
C SER A 30 8.11 0.90 4.38
N LEU A 31 7.22 0.25 3.63
CA LEU A 31 6.37 -0.83 4.10
C LEU A 31 6.39 -1.99 3.11
N ASP A 32 6.79 -3.17 3.57
CA ASP A 32 6.55 -4.44 2.90
C ASP A 32 5.56 -5.27 3.71
N ILE A 33 4.39 -5.50 3.13
CA ILE A 33 3.34 -6.38 3.65
C ILE A 33 2.92 -7.41 2.59
N SER A 34 3.82 -7.73 1.66
CA SER A 34 3.56 -8.73 0.62
C SER A 34 3.17 -10.09 1.21
N PHE A 35 2.35 -10.85 0.48
CA PHE A 35 1.85 -12.17 0.90
C PHE A 35 1.11 -12.12 2.24
N ASN A 36 0.07 -11.28 2.32
CA ASN A 36 -0.87 -11.13 3.45
C ASN A 36 -2.31 -11.02 2.89
N GLN A 37 -3.28 -10.60 3.71
CA GLN A 37 -4.70 -10.49 3.33
C GLN A 37 -5.21 -9.06 3.50
N ALA A 38 -4.50 -8.09 2.91
CA ALA A 38 -4.86 -6.68 3.06
C ALA A 38 -6.19 -6.31 2.41
N SER A 39 -6.53 -6.87 1.23
CA SER A 39 -7.67 -6.49 0.40
C SER A 39 -7.73 -4.99 0.03
N ASP A 40 -8.78 -4.59 -0.68
CA ASP A 40 -9.05 -3.18 -0.98
C ASP A 40 -9.26 -2.33 0.28
N GLU A 41 -9.82 -2.92 1.35
CA GLU A 41 -10.03 -2.21 2.61
C GLU A 41 -8.71 -1.92 3.33
N GLY A 42 -7.76 -2.86 3.31
CA GLY A 42 -6.41 -2.62 3.81
C GLY A 42 -5.66 -1.59 2.97
N ALA A 43 -5.82 -1.62 1.64
CA ALA A 43 -5.24 -0.62 0.75
C ALA A 43 -5.74 0.80 1.07
N LYS A 44 -7.01 0.96 1.42
CA LYS A 44 -7.58 2.21 1.92
C LYS A 44 -6.86 2.71 3.19
N TYR A 45 -6.57 1.83 4.15
CA TYR A 45 -5.84 2.23 5.35
C TYR A 45 -4.38 2.60 5.04
N ILE A 46 -3.73 1.84 4.15
CA ILE A 46 -2.35 2.12 3.73
C ILE A 46 -2.26 3.48 3.02
N SER A 47 -3.25 3.88 2.23
CA SER A 47 -3.24 5.16 1.51
C SER A 47 -3.23 6.39 2.43
N GLU A 48 -3.59 6.23 3.70
CA GLU A 48 -3.49 7.26 4.73
C GLU A 48 -2.07 7.43 5.29
N MET A 49 -1.11 6.57 4.93
CA MET A 49 0.28 6.66 5.38
C MET A 49 1.07 7.63 4.48
N LYS A 50 0.84 8.93 4.68
CA LYS A 50 1.31 10.01 3.79
C LYS A 50 2.84 10.18 3.69
N GLN A 51 3.63 9.45 4.46
CA GLN A 51 5.10 9.50 4.44
C GLN A 51 5.73 8.33 3.67
N LEU A 52 4.93 7.36 3.22
CA LEU A 52 5.46 6.23 2.45
C LEU A 52 6.02 6.68 1.11
N THR A 53 7.27 6.30 0.86
CA THR A 53 7.96 6.45 -0.42
C THR A 53 8.19 5.11 -1.11
N SER A 54 8.12 4.00 -0.37
CA SER A 54 8.21 2.64 -0.88
C SER A 54 7.11 1.76 -0.30
N LEU A 55 6.35 1.09 -1.17
CA LEU A 55 5.28 0.17 -0.79
C LEU A 55 5.36 -1.14 -1.60
N ASN A 56 5.44 -2.26 -0.91
CA ASN A 56 5.23 -3.59 -1.49
C ASN A 56 4.02 -4.26 -0.85
N ILE A 57 3.02 -4.54 -1.70
CA ILE A 57 1.75 -5.19 -1.36
C ILE A 57 1.47 -6.34 -2.33
N THR A 58 2.54 -6.98 -2.82
CA THR A 58 2.43 -8.17 -3.68
C THR A 58 1.53 -9.21 -3.02
N ASN A 59 0.63 -9.84 -3.79
CA ASN A 59 -0.23 -10.93 -3.32
C ASN A 59 -1.03 -10.59 -2.04
N ASN A 60 -1.97 -9.64 -2.16
CA ASN A 60 -2.81 -9.16 -1.05
C ASN A 60 -4.31 -9.04 -1.41
N GLU A 61 -4.75 -9.67 -2.51
CA GLU A 61 -6.15 -9.66 -2.96
C GLU A 61 -6.69 -8.24 -3.24
N ILE A 62 -5.83 -7.34 -3.73
CA ILE A 62 -6.20 -5.96 -4.08
C ILE A 62 -6.81 -5.92 -5.49
N GLY A 63 -7.97 -5.30 -5.64
CA GLY A 63 -8.65 -5.03 -6.90
C GLY A 63 -8.54 -3.57 -7.34
N ASP A 64 -9.44 -3.16 -8.24
CA ASP A 64 -9.45 -1.82 -8.83
C ASP A 64 -9.73 -0.71 -7.82
N GLU A 65 -10.60 -0.95 -6.83
CA GLU A 65 -10.88 0.03 -5.77
C GLU A 65 -9.67 0.22 -4.83
N GLY A 66 -8.92 -0.83 -4.51
CA GLY A 66 -7.68 -0.68 -3.76
C GLY A 66 -6.60 0.04 -4.56
N ALA A 67 -6.49 -0.23 -5.86
CA ALA A 67 -5.60 0.50 -6.77
C ALA A 67 -5.93 2.00 -6.84
N LYS A 68 -7.21 2.36 -6.84
CA LYS A 68 -7.68 3.75 -6.73
C LYS A 68 -7.21 4.43 -5.44
N TYR A 69 -7.30 3.76 -4.28
CA TYR A 69 -6.79 4.34 -3.04
C TYR A 69 -5.28 4.52 -3.06
N ILE A 70 -4.54 3.56 -3.63
CA ILE A 70 -3.08 3.62 -3.74
C ILE A 70 -2.64 4.75 -4.67
N SER A 71 -3.36 5.01 -5.77
CA SER A 71 -3.00 6.09 -6.70
C SER A 71 -3.07 7.49 -6.09
N GLU A 72 -3.77 7.66 -4.96
CA GLU A 72 -3.80 8.92 -4.21
C GLU A 72 -2.53 9.17 -3.35
N MET A 73 -1.62 8.19 -3.27
CA MET A 73 -0.39 8.27 -2.46
C MET A 73 0.73 9.03 -3.17
N LYS A 74 0.62 10.36 -3.17
CA LYS A 74 1.51 11.28 -3.91
C LYS A 74 3.00 11.25 -3.52
N GLN A 75 3.40 10.60 -2.43
CA GLN A 75 4.80 10.51 -1.99
C GLN A 75 5.49 9.21 -2.43
N LEU A 76 4.74 8.25 -2.98
CA LEU A 76 5.32 6.98 -3.43
C LEU A 76 6.25 7.20 -4.63
N ILE A 77 7.44 6.62 -4.51
CA ILE A 77 8.49 6.56 -5.53
C ILE A 77 8.63 5.12 -6.04
N SER A 78 8.43 4.14 -5.18
CA SER A 78 8.47 2.71 -5.49
C SER A 78 7.16 2.04 -5.08
N LEU A 79 6.53 1.36 -6.02
CA LEU A 79 5.27 0.64 -5.82
C LEU A 79 5.36 -0.75 -6.46
N ILE A 80 5.22 -1.80 -5.64
CA ILE A 80 5.20 -3.21 -6.07
C ILE A 80 3.85 -3.82 -5.70
N ILE A 81 3.05 -4.12 -6.72
CA ILE A 81 1.65 -4.56 -6.60
C ILE A 81 1.37 -5.86 -7.35
N SER A 82 2.41 -6.62 -7.66
CA SER A 82 2.29 -7.86 -8.44
C SER A 82 1.39 -8.89 -7.76
N ARG A 83 0.81 -9.82 -8.54
CA ARG A 83 -0.05 -10.91 -8.04
C ARG A 83 -1.28 -10.41 -7.25
N ASN A 84 -1.90 -9.33 -7.70
CA ASN A 84 -3.18 -8.86 -7.19
C ASN A 84 -4.27 -9.03 -8.27
N GLN A 85 -5.50 -8.59 -7.98
CA GLN A 85 -6.69 -8.68 -8.85
C GLN A 85 -6.99 -7.34 -9.54
N ILE A 86 -5.95 -6.57 -9.86
CA ILE A 86 -6.04 -5.25 -10.51
C ILE A 86 -6.32 -5.46 -12.01
N GLY A 87 -7.44 -4.94 -12.48
CA GLY A 87 -7.87 -4.94 -13.88
C GLY A 87 -7.60 -3.61 -14.59
N ASP A 88 -8.33 -3.36 -15.67
CA ASP A 88 -8.10 -2.21 -16.55
C ASP A 88 -8.38 -0.86 -15.85
N GLU A 89 -9.43 -0.76 -15.03
CA GLU A 89 -9.72 0.47 -14.29
C GLU A 89 -8.67 0.74 -13.19
N GLY A 90 -8.21 -0.30 -12.50
CA GLY A 90 -7.12 -0.18 -11.55
C GLY A 90 -5.82 0.26 -12.21
N ALA A 91 -5.50 -0.30 -13.39
CA ALA A 91 -4.34 0.13 -14.19
C ALA A 91 -4.46 1.59 -14.63
N LYS A 92 -5.66 2.05 -15.02
CA LYS A 92 -5.94 3.45 -15.32
C LYS A 92 -5.67 4.36 -14.12
N TYR A 93 -6.18 4.03 -12.94
CA TYR A 93 -5.90 4.81 -11.72
C TYR A 93 -4.41 4.91 -11.42
N ILE A 94 -3.67 3.81 -11.56
CA ILE A 94 -2.21 3.80 -11.37
C ILE A 94 -1.50 4.67 -12.40
N SER A 95 -1.97 4.70 -13.66
CA SER A 95 -1.38 5.53 -14.72
C SER A 95 -1.54 7.03 -14.48
N GLU A 96 -2.60 7.42 -13.75
CA GLU A 96 -2.91 8.81 -13.39
C GLU A 96 -2.18 9.26 -12.11
N MET A 97 -1.42 8.36 -11.46
CA MET A 97 -0.70 8.66 -10.23
C MET A 97 0.44 9.65 -10.49
N THR A 98 0.33 10.85 -9.91
CA THR A 98 1.35 11.91 -10.03
C THR A 98 2.13 12.06 -8.72
N PRO A 99 3.43 11.69 -8.68
CA PRO A 99 4.28 11.96 -7.52
C PRO A 99 4.45 13.47 -7.30
N LEU A 100 4.47 13.91 -6.04
CA LEU A 100 4.86 15.27 -5.67
C LEU A 100 6.37 15.41 -5.91
N GLY A 101 6.76 16.13 -6.97
CA GLY A 101 8.18 16.42 -7.25
C GLY A 101 8.64 16.24 -8.71
N LYS A 102 7.72 16.13 -9.66
CA LYS A 102 7.99 16.41 -11.08
C LYS A 102 7.14 17.58 -11.55
#